data_AF-A0A0C3EVL3-F1
#
_entry.id   AF-A0A0C3EVL3-F1
#
_cell.length_a   1.000
_cell.length_b   1.000
_cell.length_c   1.000
_cell.angle_alpha   90.00
_cell.angle_beta   90.00
_cell.angle_gamma   90.00
#
_symmetry.space_group_name_H-M   'P 1'
#
loop_
_entity.id
_entity.type
_entity.pdbx_description
1 polymer ?
#
loop_
_entity_poly.entity_id
_entity_poly.type
_entity_poly.pdbx_seq_one_letter_code
_entity_poly.pdbx_strand_id
1 'polypeptide(L)'
;YRQARGALQRLSIDPEYVATLHDIMDDDLKVAGDLTDERRFGQRSDALPWFWRFGDAVDSGGLQMQECTYSYWPCALRAKAQFFRWSEELRLVEYEMQWTINWFRWKEGQWRTRLSEVDDEERPPGFDSYCHKQVALWDSLADRAQSQFSALLNQPVVW
;
A
#
# COMPACT_ATOMS: atom_id res chain seq x y z
N TYR A 1 -3.56 34.37 -17.87
CA TYR A 1 -3.12 35.07 -16.64
C TYR A 1 -2.52 36.45 -16.90
N ARG A 2 -1.32 36.57 -17.51
CA ARG A 2 -0.64 37.88 -17.74
C ARG A 2 -1.52 38.94 -18.41
N GLN A 3 -2.26 38.57 -19.47
CA GLN A 3 -3.19 39.47 -20.16
C GLN A 3 -4.36 39.92 -19.26
N ALA A 4 -4.92 39.01 -18.46
CA ALA A 4 -6.00 39.31 -17.54
C ALA A 4 -5.53 40.21 -16.38
N ARG A 5 -4.37 39.93 -15.76
CA ARG A 5 -3.74 40.79 -14.74
C ARG A 5 -3.47 42.20 -15.28
N GLY A 6 -2.93 42.29 -16.50
CA GLY A 6 -2.71 43.58 -17.17
C GLY A 6 -4.01 44.33 -17.49
N ALA A 7 -5.11 43.62 -17.79
CA ALA A 7 -6.43 44.24 -17.95
C ALA A 7 -6.98 44.74 -16.61
N LEU A 8 -6.85 43.97 -15.52
CA LEU A 8 -7.28 44.36 -14.17
C LEU A 8 -6.51 45.59 -13.67
N GLN A 9 -5.21 45.68 -13.96
CA GLN A 9 -4.38 46.87 -13.68
C GLN A 9 -4.86 48.11 -14.44
N ARG A 10 -5.27 47.96 -15.70
CA ARG A 10 -5.82 49.07 -16.51
C ARG A 10 -7.20 49.49 -16.05
N LEU A 11 -7.99 48.57 -15.50
CA LEU A 11 -9.34 48.81 -15.01
C LEU A 11 -9.38 49.50 -13.63
N SER A 12 -8.23 49.86 -13.05
CA SER A 12 -8.12 50.59 -11.77
C SER A 12 -8.92 49.94 -10.63
N ILE A 13 -8.91 48.61 -10.58
CA ILE A 13 -9.47 47.83 -9.47
C ILE A 13 -8.59 48.05 -8.23
N ASP A 14 -9.19 47.87 -7.05
CA ASP A 14 -8.55 48.05 -5.73
C ASP A 14 -7.07 47.60 -5.73
N PRO A 15 -6.13 48.53 -5.48
CA PRO A 15 -4.70 48.24 -5.54
C PRO A 15 -4.27 47.16 -4.55
N GLU A 16 -4.99 46.99 -3.44
CA GLU A 16 -4.72 45.96 -2.43
C GLU A 16 -4.97 44.56 -3.01
N TYR A 17 -6.06 44.38 -3.75
CA TYR A 17 -6.37 43.13 -4.44
C TYR A 17 -5.36 42.80 -5.55
N VAL A 18 -4.94 43.80 -6.32
CA VAL A 18 -3.96 43.62 -7.40
C VAL A 18 -2.56 43.30 -6.86
N ALA A 19 -2.19 43.83 -5.70
CA ALA A 19 -0.92 43.52 -5.02
C ALA A 19 -0.86 42.06 -4.54
N THR A 20 -2.02 41.46 -4.24
CA THR A 20 -2.13 40.04 -3.85
C THR A 20 -1.83 39.10 -5.03
N LEU A 21 -2.00 39.56 -6.27
CA LEU A 21 -1.72 38.80 -7.49
C LEU A 21 -0.24 38.84 -7.85
N HIS A 22 0.50 37.81 -7.43
CA HIS A 22 1.91 37.60 -7.77
C HIS A 22 2.14 37.48 -9.29
N ASP A 23 3.27 38.00 -9.76
CA ASP A 23 3.63 37.89 -11.17
C ASP A 23 4.14 36.49 -11.52
N ILE A 24 3.85 36.02 -12.73
CA ILE A 24 4.37 34.74 -13.23
C ILE A 24 5.52 35.08 -14.18
N MET A 25 6.75 34.87 -13.74
CA MET A 25 7.95 35.07 -14.55
C MET A 25 8.18 33.88 -15.49
N ASP A 26 8.92 34.08 -16.59
CA ASP A 26 9.28 32.98 -17.49
C ASP A 26 10.16 31.92 -16.79
N ASP A 27 10.90 32.31 -15.75
CA ASP A 27 11.65 31.39 -14.90
C ASP A 27 10.74 30.49 -14.06
N ASP A 28 9.54 30.95 -13.68
CA ASP A 28 8.53 30.13 -13.00
C ASP A 28 7.84 29.13 -13.93
N LEU A 29 7.98 29.30 -15.26
CA LEU A 29 7.44 28.38 -16.26
C LEU A 29 8.46 27.31 -16.68
N LYS A 30 9.70 27.38 -16.17
CA LYS A 30 10.72 26.38 -16.41
C LYS A 30 10.44 25.17 -15.51
N VAL A 31 9.90 24.13 -16.12
CA VAL A 31 9.86 22.79 -15.52
C VAL A 31 11.31 22.34 -15.36
N ALA A 32 11.78 22.16 -14.12
CA ALA A 32 13.10 21.59 -13.89
C ALA A 32 13.17 20.22 -14.57
N GLY A 33 14.23 19.96 -15.35
CA GLY A 33 14.43 18.68 -16.05
C GLY A 33 14.45 17.46 -15.11
N ASP A 34 14.56 17.68 -13.80
CA ASP A 34 14.41 16.65 -12.77
C ASP A 34 13.00 16.03 -12.71
N LEU A 35 11.95 16.71 -13.19
CA LEU A 35 10.59 16.16 -13.24
C LEU A 35 10.40 15.08 -14.31
N THR A 36 11.35 14.89 -15.25
CA THR A 36 11.28 13.80 -16.24
C THR A 36 11.95 12.51 -15.79
N ASP A 37 12.61 12.48 -14.62
CA ASP A 37 13.20 11.26 -14.06
C ASP A 37 12.34 10.72 -12.90
N GLU A 38 11.54 9.69 -13.20
CA GLU A 38 10.55 9.10 -12.28
C GLU A 38 11.17 8.39 -11.06
N ARG A 39 12.49 8.20 -11.01
CA ARG A 39 13.15 7.29 -10.05
C ARG A 39 13.84 7.97 -8.87
N ARG A 40 13.76 9.30 -8.74
CA ARG A 40 14.47 10.04 -7.67
C ARG A 40 13.61 10.25 -6.43
N PHE A 41 14.00 9.67 -5.29
CA PHE A 41 13.38 9.93 -4.00
C PHE A 41 13.77 11.33 -3.47
N GLY A 42 12.79 12.09 -2.95
CA GLY A 42 13.03 13.40 -2.33
C GLY A 42 12.53 14.63 -3.11
N GLN A 43 11.83 14.47 -4.24
CA GLN A 43 11.30 15.56 -5.08
C GLN A 43 10.08 16.31 -4.47
N ARG A 44 10.02 16.50 -3.14
CA ARG A 44 8.90 17.23 -2.54
C ARG A 44 9.23 18.73 -2.52
N SER A 45 8.35 19.51 -3.16
CA SER A 45 8.22 20.98 -3.22
C SER A 45 9.30 21.86 -3.88
N ASP A 46 10.58 21.52 -3.83
CA ASP A 46 11.61 22.55 -4.10
C ASP A 46 11.70 23.00 -5.58
N ALA A 47 11.32 22.12 -6.51
CA ALA A 47 11.35 22.39 -7.95
C ALA A 47 10.01 22.86 -8.53
N LEU A 48 8.95 22.97 -7.71
CA LEU A 48 7.64 23.39 -8.21
C LEU A 48 7.53 24.93 -8.19
N PRO A 49 6.97 25.53 -9.24
CA PRO A 49 6.64 26.96 -9.26
C PRO A 49 5.73 27.34 -8.08
N TRP A 50 5.82 28.59 -7.61
CA TRP A 50 5.12 29.05 -6.40
C TRP A 50 3.60 28.88 -6.46
N PHE A 51 2.99 28.97 -7.64
CA PHE A 51 1.56 28.74 -7.85
C PHE A 51 1.15 27.25 -7.80
N TRP A 52 2.12 26.34 -7.76
CA TRP A 52 1.95 24.91 -7.49
C TRP A 52 2.40 24.50 -6.08
N ARG A 53 3.02 25.40 -5.30
CA ARG A 53 3.41 25.14 -3.91
C ARG A 53 2.19 25.33 -3.01
N PHE A 54 1.90 24.32 -2.19
CA PHE A 54 0.88 24.41 -1.14
C PHE A 54 1.55 24.40 0.23
N GLY A 55 1.29 25.44 1.01
CA GLY A 55 1.69 25.54 2.42
C GLY A 55 3.02 26.26 2.63
N ASP A 56 2.97 27.58 2.74
CA ASP A 56 3.46 28.18 3.96
C ASP A 56 2.21 28.66 4.71
N ALA A 57 1.84 27.94 5.77
CA ALA A 57 0.66 28.25 6.56
C ALA A 57 0.98 29.45 7.45
N VAL A 58 1.13 30.62 6.84
CA VAL A 58 1.15 31.90 7.55
C VAL A 58 0.17 32.81 6.82
N ASP A 59 -1.00 32.96 7.44
CA ASP A 59 -1.99 34.00 7.20
C ASP A 59 -2.40 34.29 5.76
N SER A 60 -3.48 33.67 5.31
CA SER A 60 -4.45 34.34 4.43
C SER A 60 -5.75 33.56 4.38
N GLY A 61 -6.76 34.03 5.11
CA GLY A 61 -8.17 33.62 5.00
C GLY A 61 -8.82 34.12 3.71
N GLY A 62 -8.15 33.95 2.58
CA GLY A 62 -8.71 34.18 1.25
C GLY A 62 -9.31 32.90 0.68
N LEU A 63 -10.34 33.04 -0.16
CA LEU A 63 -10.94 31.97 -0.96
C LEU A 63 -9.85 31.27 -1.81
N GLN A 64 -9.18 30.28 -1.22
CA GLN A 64 -8.23 29.43 -1.91
C GLN A 64 -8.98 28.67 -3.01
N MET A 65 -8.40 28.75 -4.21
CA MET A 65 -9.01 28.39 -5.48
C MET A 65 -9.63 26.99 -5.45
N GLN A 66 -10.94 26.87 -5.70
CA GLN A 66 -11.64 25.57 -5.84
C GLN A 66 -10.99 24.66 -6.90
N GLU A 67 -10.20 25.21 -7.82
CA GLU A 67 -9.42 24.49 -8.84
C GLU A 67 -8.33 23.58 -8.24
N CYS A 68 -7.88 23.81 -7.00
CA CYS A 68 -6.92 22.97 -6.29
C CYS A 68 -7.46 21.57 -5.95
N THR A 69 -8.77 21.38 -6.03
CA THR A 69 -9.43 20.06 -5.86
C THR A 69 -8.95 19.05 -6.92
N TYR A 70 -8.65 19.51 -8.14
CA TYR A 70 -8.19 18.65 -9.24
C TYR A 70 -6.71 18.26 -9.12
N SER A 71 -5.89 19.07 -8.44
CA SER A 71 -4.45 18.81 -8.23
C SER A 71 -4.18 17.93 -6.98
N TYR A 72 -5.07 18.01 -5.98
CA TYR A 72 -5.10 17.08 -4.84
C TYR A 72 -5.54 15.65 -5.25
N TRP A 73 -6.37 15.55 -6.28
CA TRP A 73 -6.99 14.29 -6.71
C TRP A 73 -5.99 13.17 -7.04
N PRO A 74 -4.90 13.37 -7.81
CA PRO A 74 -3.93 12.31 -8.08
C PRO A 74 -3.21 11.79 -6.83
N CYS A 75 -2.85 12.66 -5.89
CA CYS A 75 -2.21 12.25 -4.64
C CYS A 75 -3.20 11.49 -3.73
N ALA A 76 -4.44 11.98 -3.63
CA ALA A 76 -5.49 11.31 -2.90
C ALA A 76 -5.86 9.93 -3.50
N LEU A 77 -5.90 9.82 -4.83
CA LEU A 77 -6.11 8.55 -5.53
C LEU A 77 -4.97 7.57 -5.30
N ARG A 78 -3.71 8.01 -5.32
CA ARG A 78 -2.55 7.16 -5.02
C ARG A 78 -2.60 6.63 -3.59
N ALA A 79 -2.87 7.51 -2.61
CA ALA A 79 -3.01 7.11 -1.21
C ALA A 79 -4.17 6.13 -1.02
N LYS A 80 -5.31 6.38 -1.68
CA LYS A 80 -6.47 5.48 -1.65
C LYS A 80 -6.19 4.12 -2.29
N ALA A 81 -5.49 4.09 -3.43
CA ALA A 81 -5.08 2.86 -4.10
C ALA A 81 -4.10 2.04 -3.24
N GLN A 82 -3.13 2.70 -2.60
CA GLN A 82 -2.20 2.05 -1.68
C GLN A 82 -2.91 1.50 -0.44
N PHE A 83 -3.84 2.26 0.13
CA PHE A 83 -4.68 1.79 1.23
C PHE A 83 -5.48 0.55 0.83
N PHE A 84 -6.14 0.55 -0.33
CA PHE A 84 -6.89 -0.61 -0.79
C PHE A 84 -6.00 -1.81 -1.05
N ARG A 85 -4.84 -1.61 -1.67
CA ARG A 85 -3.87 -2.67 -1.88
C ARG A 85 -3.42 -3.30 -0.55
N TRP A 86 -3.08 -2.49 0.45
CA TRP A 86 -2.71 -3.02 1.76
C TRP A 86 -3.87 -3.72 2.46
N SER A 87 -5.10 -3.23 2.30
CA SER A 87 -6.28 -3.91 2.84
C SER A 87 -6.52 -5.27 2.18
N GLU A 88 -6.26 -5.38 0.87
CA GLU A 88 -6.34 -6.63 0.13
C GLU A 88 -5.21 -7.58 0.52
N GLU A 89 -3.97 -7.10 0.60
CA GLU A 89 -2.81 -7.88 1.02
C GLU A 89 -3.01 -8.43 2.45
N LEU A 90 -3.54 -7.62 3.38
CA LEU A 90 -3.88 -8.09 4.72
C LEU A 90 -4.88 -9.26 4.67
N ARG A 91 -5.95 -9.13 3.87
CA ARG A 91 -6.97 -10.17 3.74
C ARG A 91 -6.42 -11.44 3.06
N LEU A 92 -5.52 -11.30 2.10
CA LEU A 92 -4.85 -12.44 1.46
C LEU A 92 -3.97 -13.19 2.45
N VAL A 93 -3.18 -12.48 3.27
CA VAL A 93 -2.32 -13.08 4.29
C VAL A 93 -3.13 -13.89 5.31
N GLU A 94 -4.31 -13.41 5.71
CA GLU A 94 -5.22 -14.17 6.58
C GLU A 94 -5.61 -15.52 5.96
N TYR A 95 -5.94 -15.53 4.67
CA TYR A 95 -6.26 -16.78 3.96
C TYR A 95 -5.03 -17.67 3.74
N GLU A 96 -3.86 -17.10 3.46
CA GLU A 96 -2.61 -17.86 3.32
C GLU A 96 -2.23 -18.58 4.63
N MET A 97 -2.43 -17.92 5.78
CA MET A 97 -2.23 -18.54 7.10
C MET A 97 -3.15 -19.76 7.27
N GLN A 98 -4.43 -19.62 6.91
CA GLN A 98 -5.41 -20.72 6.94
C GLN A 98 -5.00 -21.86 6.00
N TRP A 99 -4.64 -21.55 4.76
CA TRP A 99 -4.21 -22.56 3.78
C TRP A 99 -2.95 -23.29 4.21
N THR A 100 -2.02 -22.61 4.89
CA THR A 100 -0.80 -23.21 5.42
C THR A 100 -1.12 -24.28 6.46
N ILE A 101 -2.03 -23.99 7.40
CA ILE A 101 -2.49 -24.98 8.40
C ILE A 101 -3.19 -26.16 7.71
N ASN A 102 -4.10 -25.87 6.79
CA ASN A 102 -4.82 -26.92 6.05
C ASN A 102 -3.88 -27.80 5.24
N TRP A 103 -2.82 -27.22 4.68
CA TRP A 103 -1.80 -27.96 3.95
C TRP A 103 -1.01 -28.91 4.87
N PHE A 104 -0.65 -28.48 6.08
CA PHE A 104 -0.01 -29.37 7.07
C PHE A 104 -0.92 -30.53 7.47
N ARG A 105 -2.20 -30.26 7.74
CA ARG A 105 -3.21 -31.29 8.04
C ARG A 105 -3.41 -32.26 6.88
N TRP A 106 -3.43 -31.74 5.66
CA TRP A 106 -3.50 -32.57 4.47
C TRP A 106 -2.25 -33.46 4.33
N LYS A 107 -1.04 -32.92 4.57
CA LYS A 107 0.22 -33.69 4.56
C LYS A 107 0.25 -34.78 5.62
N GLU A 108 -0.20 -34.47 6.83
CA GLU A 108 -0.39 -35.43 7.91
C GLU A 108 -1.32 -36.57 7.47
N GLY A 109 -2.48 -36.24 6.88
CA GLY A 109 -3.43 -37.20 6.33
C GLY A 109 -2.84 -38.07 5.22
N GLN A 110 -2.06 -37.49 4.31
CA GLN A 110 -1.36 -38.23 3.25
C GLN A 110 -0.42 -39.30 3.82
N TRP A 111 0.31 -39.01 4.90
CA TRP A 111 1.17 -39.99 5.55
C TRP A 111 0.38 -41.08 6.28
N ARG A 112 -0.78 -40.75 6.86
CA ARG A 112 -1.70 -41.75 7.42
C ARG A 112 -2.26 -42.67 6.35
N THR A 113 -2.67 -42.13 5.21
CA THR A 113 -3.16 -42.91 4.07
C THR A 113 -2.08 -43.86 3.54
N ARG A 114 -0.84 -43.38 3.38
CA ARG A 114 0.30 -44.22 2.98
C ARG A 114 0.60 -45.35 3.96
N LEU A 115 0.38 -45.13 5.26
CA LEU A 115 0.53 -46.17 6.27
C LEU A 115 -0.54 -47.27 6.09
N SER A 116 -1.77 -46.91 5.71
CA SER A 116 -2.87 -47.87 5.50
C SER A 116 -2.86 -48.58 4.14
N GLU A 117 -2.26 -47.97 3.12
CA GLU A 117 -2.27 -48.50 1.74
C GLU A 117 -1.18 -49.55 1.47
N VAL A 118 -0.11 -49.59 2.27
CA VAL A 118 0.99 -50.54 2.09
C VAL A 118 0.71 -51.82 2.86
N ASP A 119 0.51 -52.92 2.13
CA ASP A 119 0.36 -54.27 2.69
C ASP A 119 1.61 -54.69 3.48
N ASP A 120 1.40 -55.47 4.55
CA ASP A 120 2.47 -55.89 5.47
C ASP A 120 3.59 -56.70 4.78
N GLU A 121 3.28 -57.41 3.68
CA GLU A 121 4.27 -58.20 2.92
C GLU A 121 5.24 -57.35 2.08
N GLU A 122 4.79 -56.18 1.60
CA GLU A 122 5.63 -55.25 0.81
C GLU A 122 6.31 -54.19 1.68
N ARG A 123 6.01 -54.18 3.00
CA ARG A 123 6.40 -53.12 3.91
C ARG A 123 7.89 -53.19 4.27
N PRO A 124 8.69 -52.16 3.93
CA PRO A 124 10.10 -52.12 4.33
C PRO A 124 10.26 -52.02 5.86
N PRO A 125 11.32 -52.63 6.42
CA PRO A 125 11.58 -52.53 7.86
C PRO A 125 11.79 -51.05 8.26
N GLY A 126 11.06 -50.62 9.29
CA GLY A 126 11.13 -49.24 9.81
C GLY A 126 10.23 -48.23 9.11
N PHE A 127 9.49 -48.62 8.06
CA PHE A 127 8.53 -47.76 7.37
C PHE A 127 7.48 -47.18 8.33
N ASP A 128 6.88 -48.02 9.18
CA ASP A 128 5.87 -47.58 10.16
C ASP A 128 6.43 -46.53 11.11
N SER A 129 7.64 -46.77 11.63
CA SER A 129 8.30 -45.83 12.53
C SER A 129 8.56 -44.47 11.85
N TYR A 130 8.88 -44.49 10.55
CA TYR A 130 9.10 -43.27 9.77
C TYR A 130 7.78 -42.56 9.47
N CYS A 131 6.74 -43.27 9.05
CA CYS A 131 5.42 -42.71 8.82
C CYS A 131 4.83 -42.09 10.08
N HIS A 132 4.92 -42.76 11.24
CA HIS A 132 4.52 -42.18 12.51
C HIS A 132 5.29 -40.91 12.87
N LYS A 133 6.61 -40.88 12.63
CA LYS A 133 7.41 -39.65 12.80
C LYS A 133 6.94 -38.53 11.88
N GLN A 134 6.64 -38.84 10.62
CA GLN A 134 6.13 -37.84 9.66
C GLN A 134 4.78 -37.30 10.10
N VAL A 135 3.83 -38.16 10.50
CA VAL A 135 2.52 -37.74 11.01
C VAL A 135 2.69 -36.81 12.21
N ALA A 136 3.48 -37.22 13.21
CA ALA A 136 3.72 -36.39 14.41
C ALA A 136 4.40 -35.05 14.07
N LEU A 137 5.32 -35.03 13.10
CA LEU A 137 5.96 -33.80 12.64
C LEU A 137 4.95 -32.83 12.03
N TRP A 138 4.13 -33.30 11.09
CA TRP A 138 3.15 -32.44 10.40
C TRP A 138 2.04 -31.97 11.34
N ASP A 139 1.60 -32.83 12.26
CA ASP A 139 0.67 -32.49 13.33
C ASP A 139 1.22 -31.37 14.23
N SER A 140 2.47 -31.52 14.70
CA SER A 140 3.12 -30.49 15.53
C SER A 140 3.31 -29.15 14.82
N LEU A 141 3.57 -29.17 13.51
CA LEU A 141 3.68 -27.96 12.69
C LEU A 141 2.31 -27.28 12.54
N ALA A 142 1.24 -28.05 12.33
CA ALA A 142 -0.11 -27.54 12.27
C ALA A 142 -0.54 -26.87 13.59
N ASP A 143 -0.28 -27.53 14.72
CA ASP A 143 -0.62 -27.00 16.05
C ASP A 143 0.17 -25.73 16.38
N ARG A 144 1.47 -25.71 16.05
CA ARG A 144 2.32 -24.53 16.23
C ARG A 144 1.85 -23.36 15.36
N ALA A 145 1.57 -23.61 14.08
CA ALA A 145 1.06 -22.60 13.17
C ALA A 145 -0.27 -22.03 13.64
N GLN A 146 -1.22 -22.90 14.03
CA GLN A 146 -2.51 -22.52 14.60
C GLN A 146 -2.34 -21.61 15.83
N SER A 147 -1.48 -21.99 16.76
CA SER A 147 -1.22 -21.23 17.99
C SER A 147 -0.61 -19.86 17.70
N GLN A 148 0.36 -19.79 16.79
CA GLN A 148 1.02 -18.53 16.42
C GLN A 148 0.09 -17.61 15.63
N PHE A 149 -0.65 -18.13 14.65
CA PHE A 149 -1.55 -17.33 13.83
C PHE A 149 -2.76 -16.84 14.60
N SER A 150 -3.34 -17.67 15.48
CA SER A 150 -4.46 -17.22 16.34
C SER A 150 -4.04 -16.13 17.32
N ALA A 151 -2.82 -16.20 17.86
CA ALA A 151 -2.27 -15.14 18.71
C ALA A 151 -2.06 -13.83 17.94
N LEU A 152 -1.60 -13.89 16.68
CA LEU A 152 -1.41 -12.70 15.84
C LEU A 152 -2.73 -12.06 15.39
N LEU A 153 -3.73 -12.87 15.06
CA LEU A 153 -5.03 -12.40 14.58
C LEU A 153 -5.98 -11.98 15.71
N ASN A 154 -5.62 -12.22 16.98
CA ASN A 154 -6.50 -12.07 18.15
C ASN A 154 -7.86 -12.78 17.99
N GLN A 155 -7.91 -13.77 17.11
CA GLN A 155 -9.09 -14.54 16.75
C GLN A 155 -8.66 -15.97 16.48
N PRO A 156 -9.48 -16.97 16.85
CA PRO A 156 -9.17 -18.33 16.49
C PRO A 156 -9.23 -18.47 14.96
N VAL A 157 -8.22 -19.14 14.39
CA VAL A 157 -8.22 -19.48 12.96
C VAL A 157 -9.18 -20.66 12.80
N VAL A 158 -10.47 -20.38 12.64
CA VAL A 158 -11.52 -21.41 12.53
C VAL A 158 -12.02 -21.49 11.10
N TRP A 159 -12.32 -22.71 10.68
CA TRP A 159 -13.06 -23.07 9.47
C TRP A 159 -14.57 -22.90 9.66
#